data_AF-A0ABC8ZY66-F1
#
_entry.id   AF-A0ABC8ZY66-F1
#
_cell.length_a   1.000
_cell.length_b   1.000
_cell.length_c   1.000
_cell.angle_alpha   90.00
_cell.angle_beta   90.00
_cell.angle_gamma   90.00
#
_symmetry.space_group_name_H-M   'P 1'
#
loop_
_entity.id
_entity.type
_entity.pdbx_description
1 polymer ?
#
loop_
_entity_poly.entity_id
_entity_poly.type
_entity_poly.pdbx_seq_one_letter_code
_entity_poly.pdbx_strand_id
1 'polypeptide(L)'
;MGACKIDQQSLLDYGLSVALDAIWFLRTKQDLEGLNGLIAKIVASGAKDFARAILRTSLLASCVAACQSKAISVGDSKEIVADRLHDRLRDCPGADHLKIEAGVKVEKFMEWALQCIHMHHCSEETQRYRWNCNTLQEVQLHLSAFRAFLDIAGDNLSGKIFTEAFDAACFPLTLFSSLFEPGWSSGSSAVSIKGLLSLLVEGGADNVNQCFLEAARFGSTELVRILLEIAYQNSLGVDIDLALVYASHYCKLDTMACLVDEGNPSSLLGPLIKAAERGSLQVVHWFVGRGVSEIEMCLALTTAASSGHFDVASYLLEQIPQQILEALSTQILKAACGQGSGSLEGVAFLLRSNFLGDATATYDAADLIARGATNGEPPDLVAFLKEHWSQVAFAEGVNAGEAHFVNVMRVLRRGTSPVCLDALPSQMVLGIAYLPLYRACVSEVGGQLLPQRLRGELVEAMSRLGELTGAESQGKDLVMTLERHMPAFLVGS
;
A
#
# COMPACT_ATOMS: atom_id res chain seq x y z
N MET A 1 38.00 12.03 -50.09
CA MET A 1 38.06 13.01 -48.99
C MET A 1 36.64 13.28 -48.53
N GLY A 2 36.24 12.76 -47.38
CA GLY A 2 34.88 12.90 -46.86
C GLY A 2 34.88 12.52 -45.38
N ALA A 3 35.73 13.19 -44.59
CA ALA A 3 35.73 13.04 -43.15
C ALA A 3 34.60 13.90 -42.58
N CYS A 4 33.70 13.23 -41.86
CA CYS A 4 32.62 13.80 -41.08
C CYS A 4 33.18 14.92 -40.18
N LYS A 5 32.89 16.19 -40.50
CA LYS A 5 33.10 17.31 -39.57
C LYS A 5 32.09 17.14 -38.44
N ILE A 6 32.49 16.44 -37.38
CA ILE A 6 31.86 16.62 -36.07
C ILE A 6 32.00 18.12 -35.77
N ASP A 7 30.86 18.77 -35.54
CA ASP A 7 30.82 20.20 -35.25
C ASP A 7 31.68 20.50 -34.02
N GLN A 8 32.59 21.46 -34.10
CA GLN A 8 33.56 21.78 -33.05
C GLN A 8 32.86 22.09 -31.72
N GLN A 9 31.67 22.72 -31.78
CA GLN A 9 30.84 22.97 -30.60
C GLN A 9 30.36 21.67 -29.94
N SER A 10 29.86 20.71 -30.73
CA SER A 10 29.38 19.42 -30.22
C SER A 10 30.48 18.62 -29.53
N LEU A 11 31.73 18.75 -29.98
CA LEU A 11 32.88 18.11 -29.38
C LEU A 11 33.27 18.75 -28.03
N LEU A 12 33.15 20.08 -27.91
CA LEU A 12 33.36 20.80 -26.65
C LEU A 12 32.28 20.46 -25.61
N ASP A 13 31.01 20.44 -26.01
CA ASP A 13 29.89 20.13 -25.12
C ASP A 13 29.92 18.66 -24.65
N TYR A 14 30.29 17.73 -25.55
CA TYR A 14 30.55 16.34 -25.18
C TYR A 14 31.77 16.21 -24.27
N GLY A 15 32.86 16.93 -24.58
CA GLY A 15 34.06 16.96 -23.75
C GLY A 15 33.78 17.45 -22.33
N LEU A 16 32.93 18.47 -22.17
CA LEU A 16 32.48 18.93 -20.85
C LEU A 16 31.73 17.82 -20.10
N SER A 17 30.78 17.15 -20.75
CA SER A 17 30.02 16.05 -20.15
C SER A 17 30.94 14.93 -19.65
N VAL A 18 31.90 14.50 -20.47
CA VAL A 18 32.87 13.45 -20.09
C VAL A 18 33.79 13.91 -18.96
N ALA A 19 34.23 15.17 -18.97
CA ALA A 19 35.04 15.71 -17.87
C ALA A 19 34.25 15.74 -16.55
N LEU A 20 32.96 16.11 -16.58
CA LEU A 20 32.13 16.06 -15.38
C LEU A 20 31.83 14.63 -14.93
N ASP A 21 31.67 13.67 -15.85
CA ASP A 21 31.47 12.26 -15.49
C ASP A 21 32.69 11.70 -14.72
N ALA A 22 33.90 12.17 -15.04
CA ALA A 22 35.15 11.76 -14.38
C ALA A 22 35.26 12.21 -12.91
N ILE A 23 34.45 13.18 -12.47
CA ILE A 23 34.44 13.68 -11.09
C ILE A 23 34.26 12.54 -10.09
N TRP A 24 33.35 11.61 -10.39
CA TRP A 24 32.94 10.52 -9.49
C TRP A 24 33.93 9.37 -9.40
N PHE A 25 35.07 9.48 -10.10
CA PHE A 25 36.14 8.48 -10.12
C PHE A 25 37.49 9.07 -9.67
N LEU A 26 37.52 10.32 -9.17
CA LEU A 26 38.75 10.93 -8.65
C LEU A 26 39.25 10.20 -7.40
N ARG A 27 40.58 10.09 -7.28
CA ARG A 27 41.25 9.43 -6.13
C ARG A 27 42.29 10.31 -5.45
N THR A 28 42.90 11.23 -6.19
CA THR A 28 43.97 12.08 -5.68
C THR A 28 43.68 13.56 -5.85
N LYS A 29 44.36 14.39 -5.06
CA LYS A 29 44.32 15.86 -5.22
C LYS A 29 44.88 16.31 -6.56
N GLN A 30 45.84 15.58 -7.11
CA GLN A 30 46.40 15.88 -8.43
C GLN A 30 45.37 15.66 -9.54
N ASP A 31 44.56 14.60 -9.44
CA ASP A 31 43.45 14.35 -10.37
C ASP A 31 42.42 15.48 -10.30
N LEU A 32 42.09 15.93 -9.08
CA LEU A 32 41.18 17.06 -8.84
C LEU A 32 41.69 18.35 -9.51
N GLU A 33 42.95 18.73 -9.27
CA GLU A 33 43.54 19.93 -9.87
C GLU A 33 43.60 19.85 -11.41
N GLY A 34 43.99 18.68 -11.93
CA GLY A 34 44.05 18.41 -13.36
C GLY A 34 42.66 18.49 -14.01
N LEU A 35 41.65 17.89 -13.39
CA LEU A 35 40.28 17.89 -13.88
C LEU A 35 39.66 19.28 -13.84
N ASN A 36 39.83 20.02 -12.74
CA ASN A 36 39.36 21.41 -12.63
C ASN A 36 39.99 22.29 -13.71
N GLY A 37 41.30 22.13 -13.95
CA GLY A 37 42.00 22.83 -15.02
C GLY A 37 41.51 22.47 -16.43
N LEU A 38 41.13 21.20 -16.65
CA LEU A 38 40.56 20.74 -17.90
C LEU A 38 39.16 21.33 -18.13
N ILE A 39 38.27 21.26 -17.13
CA ILE A 39 36.92 21.82 -17.19
C ILE A 39 36.99 23.32 -17.49
N ALA A 40 37.84 24.06 -16.77
CA ALA A 40 38.02 25.49 -17.00
C ALA A 40 38.47 25.80 -18.44
N LYS A 41 39.38 25.00 -19.00
CA LYS A 41 39.82 25.17 -20.41
C LYS A 41 38.73 24.84 -21.41
N ILE A 42 37.93 23.81 -21.18
CA ILE A 42 36.81 23.42 -22.06
C ILE A 42 35.76 24.54 -22.07
N VAL A 43 35.40 25.05 -20.90
CA VAL A 43 34.47 26.17 -20.74
C VAL A 43 35.01 27.44 -21.39
N ALA A 44 36.28 27.80 -21.13
CA ALA A 44 36.93 28.95 -21.78
C ALA A 44 37.04 28.81 -23.31
N SER A 45 37.03 27.58 -23.82
CA SER A 45 37.03 27.28 -25.26
C SER A 45 35.65 27.37 -25.90
N GLY A 46 34.59 27.63 -25.11
CA GLY A 46 33.25 27.90 -25.60
C GLY A 46 32.24 26.76 -25.46
N ALA A 47 32.43 25.81 -24.55
CA ALA A 47 31.36 24.87 -24.18
C ALA A 47 30.15 25.63 -23.59
N LYS A 48 28.95 25.23 -23.98
CA LYS A 48 27.68 25.93 -23.66
C LYS A 48 26.61 25.01 -23.09
N ASP A 49 26.70 23.70 -23.30
CA ASP A 49 25.65 22.76 -22.88
C ASP A 49 25.81 22.31 -21.41
N PHE A 50 25.79 23.29 -20.51
CA PHE A 50 25.90 23.05 -19.06
C PHE A 50 24.73 22.23 -18.52
N ALA A 51 23.52 22.44 -19.05
CA ALA A 51 22.33 21.71 -18.66
C ALA A 51 22.49 20.21 -18.91
N ARG A 52 22.84 19.78 -20.13
CA ARG A 52 23.06 18.36 -20.39
C ARG A 52 24.18 17.80 -19.52
N ALA A 53 25.26 18.55 -19.33
CA ALA A 53 26.42 18.10 -18.58
C ALA A 53 26.09 17.87 -17.09
N ILE A 54 25.39 18.81 -16.44
CA ILE A 54 25.02 18.70 -15.01
C ILE A 54 23.95 17.62 -14.77
N LEU A 55 22.94 17.50 -15.65
CA LEU A 55 21.93 16.43 -15.54
C LEU A 55 22.60 15.05 -15.64
N ARG A 56 23.44 14.87 -16.65
CA ARG A 56 24.12 13.60 -16.93
C ARG A 56 25.06 13.20 -15.79
N THR A 57 25.89 14.13 -15.31
CA THR A 57 26.84 13.84 -14.23
C THR A 57 26.11 13.56 -12.91
N SER A 58 25.01 14.25 -12.62
CA SER A 58 24.19 14.01 -11.40
C SER A 58 23.52 12.64 -11.42
N LEU A 59 23.02 12.22 -12.59
CA LEU A 59 22.50 10.87 -12.83
C LEU A 59 23.59 9.81 -12.62
N LEU A 60 24.79 10.02 -13.19
CA LEU A 60 25.92 9.11 -13.02
C LEU A 60 26.40 9.02 -11.57
N ALA A 61 26.50 10.15 -10.87
CA ALA A 61 26.91 10.22 -9.46
C ALA A 61 26.09 9.26 -8.59
N SER A 62 24.78 9.25 -8.83
CA SER A 62 23.83 8.45 -8.09
C SER A 62 23.90 6.97 -8.46
N CYS A 63 24.18 6.65 -9.73
CA CYS A 63 24.52 5.29 -10.14
C CYS A 63 25.81 4.80 -9.47
N VAL A 64 26.86 5.63 -9.43
CA VAL A 64 28.14 5.29 -8.79
C VAL A 64 27.94 5.04 -7.30
N ALA A 65 27.27 5.95 -6.60
CA ALA A 65 26.98 5.80 -5.18
C ALA A 65 26.15 4.54 -4.89
N ALA A 66 25.18 4.23 -5.76
CA ALA A 66 24.36 3.04 -5.65
C ALA A 66 25.14 1.74 -5.85
N CYS A 67 25.99 1.67 -6.88
CA CYS A 67 26.75 0.48 -7.22
C CYS A 67 27.96 0.24 -6.30
N GLN A 68 28.44 1.26 -5.57
CA GLN A 68 29.48 1.06 -4.55
C GLN A 68 28.99 0.27 -3.33
N SER A 69 27.67 0.19 -3.10
CA SER A 69 27.09 -0.51 -1.95
C SER A 69 27.02 -2.04 -2.12
N LYS A 70 27.13 -2.57 -3.35
CA LYS A 70 27.22 -4.00 -3.66
C LYS A 70 27.84 -4.19 -5.05
N ALA A 71 28.69 -5.19 -5.24
CA ALA A 71 29.13 -5.60 -6.58
C ALA A 71 27.92 -6.14 -7.37
N ILE A 72 27.19 -5.24 -8.01
CA ILE A 72 26.05 -5.57 -8.87
C ILE A 72 26.59 -6.37 -10.06
N SER A 73 26.19 -7.63 -10.20
CA SER A 73 26.47 -8.38 -11.43
C SER A 73 25.65 -7.73 -12.56
N VAL A 74 26.32 -7.34 -13.65
CA VAL A 74 25.71 -6.57 -14.74
C VAL A 74 24.58 -7.33 -15.45
N GLY A 75 24.51 -8.67 -15.29
CA GLY A 75 23.55 -9.56 -15.95
C GLY A 75 22.15 -9.54 -15.34
N ASP A 76 22.01 -9.84 -14.04
CA ASP A 76 20.70 -9.99 -13.38
C ASP A 76 19.99 -8.64 -13.17
N SER A 77 20.73 -7.55 -13.31
CA SER A 77 20.29 -6.19 -13.00
C SER A 77 19.48 -5.54 -14.12
N LYS A 78 19.67 -5.97 -15.38
CA LYS A 78 18.99 -5.38 -16.53
C LYS A 78 17.49 -5.64 -16.50
N GLU A 79 17.08 -6.88 -16.24
CA GLU A 79 15.68 -7.28 -16.18
C GLU A 79 14.96 -6.58 -15.01
N ILE A 80 15.58 -6.54 -13.83
CA ILE A 80 15.03 -5.86 -12.64
C ILE A 80 14.86 -4.35 -12.89
N VAL A 81 15.82 -3.71 -13.56
CA VAL A 81 15.75 -2.29 -13.91
C VAL A 81 14.66 -2.03 -14.94
N ALA A 82 14.53 -2.87 -15.95
CA ALA A 82 13.50 -2.76 -16.98
C ALA A 82 12.10 -2.92 -16.39
N ASP A 83 11.88 -3.92 -15.53
CA ASP A 83 10.59 -4.16 -14.87
C ASP A 83 10.19 -2.99 -13.97
N ARG A 84 11.13 -2.45 -13.19
CA ARG A 84 10.86 -1.31 -12.30
C ARG A 84 10.63 -0.01 -13.05
N LEU A 85 11.34 0.18 -14.15
CA LEU A 85 11.13 1.31 -15.05
C LEU A 85 9.75 1.21 -15.71
N HIS A 86 9.33 0.00 -16.08
CA HIS A 86 7.99 -0.25 -16.60
C HIS A 86 6.90 0.02 -15.54
N ASP A 87 7.07 -0.48 -14.31
CA ASP A 87 6.15 -0.20 -13.19
C ASP A 87 6.04 1.30 -12.90
N ARG A 88 7.17 2.03 -12.93
CA ARG A 88 7.19 3.50 -12.83
C ARG A 88 6.35 4.18 -13.90
N LEU A 89 6.53 3.76 -15.16
CA LEU A 89 5.89 4.39 -16.31
C LEU A 89 4.41 4.04 -16.43
N ARG A 90 3.96 2.92 -15.85
CA ARG A 90 2.55 2.49 -15.88
C ARG A 90 1.61 3.59 -15.39
N ASP A 91 1.94 4.21 -14.26
CA ASP A 91 1.11 5.20 -13.60
C ASP A 91 1.38 6.65 -14.03
N CYS A 92 2.35 6.88 -14.92
CA CYS A 92 2.60 8.22 -15.45
C CYS A 92 1.49 8.64 -16.44
N PRO A 93 0.97 9.86 -16.39
CA PRO A 93 0.11 10.38 -17.45
C PRO A 93 0.92 10.59 -18.73
N GLY A 94 0.47 10.06 -19.88
CA GLY A 94 1.15 10.24 -21.16
C GLY A 94 0.88 9.12 -22.15
N ALA A 95 1.18 9.36 -23.43
CA ALA A 95 1.00 8.37 -24.49
C ALA A 95 2.04 7.24 -24.37
N ASP A 96 1.61 5.99 -24.53
CA ASP A 96 2.44 4.80 -24.29
C ASP A 96 3.73 4.78 -25.12
N HIS A 97 3.71 5.32 -26.34
CA HIS A 97 4.90 5.39 -27.19
C HIS A 97 6.01 6.27 -26.59
N LEU A 98 5.67 7.39 -25.93
CA LEU A 98 6.64 8.28 -25.29
C LEU A 98 7.24 7.64 -24.04
N LYS A 99 6.43 6.88 -23.29
CA LYS A 99 6.89 6.11 -22.13
C LYS A 99 7.91 5.05 -22.54
N ILE A 100 7.61 4.30 -23.61
CA ILE A 100 8.51 3.28 -24.15
C ILE A 100 9.82 3.91 -24.61
N GLU A 101 9.75 5.04 -25.34
CA GLU A 101 10.96 5.73 -25.82
C GLU A 101 11.83 6.24 -24.67
N ALA A 102 11.21 6.84 -23.64
CA ALA A 102 11.91 7.28 -22.43
C ALA A 102 12.54 6.08 -21.70
N GLY A 103 11.80 4.97 -21.60
CA GLY A 103 12.27 3.73 -20.99
C GLY A 103 13.57 3.22 -21.64
N VAL A 104 13.58 3.09 -22.97
CA VAL A 104 14.75 2.63 -23.73
C VAL A 104 15.95 3.57 -23.57
N LYS A 105 15.73 4.89 -23.51
CA LYS A 105 16.80 5.88 -23.32
C LYS A 105 17.43 5.74 -21.94
N VAL A 106 16.61 5.60 -20.89
CA VAL A 106 17.09 5.38 -19.53
C VAL A 106 17.85 4.06 -19.45
N GLU A 107 17.30 2.96 -19.96
CA GLU A 107 17.95 1.65 -19.94
C GLU A 107 19.35 1.68 -20.57
N LYS A 108 19.48 2.30 -21.75
CA LYS A 108 20.78 2.49 -22.42
C LYS A 108 21.75 3.32 -21.59
N PHE A 109 21.27 4.37 -20.92
CA PHE A 109 22.12 5.16 -20.03
C PHE A 109 22.57 4.34 -18.82
N MET A 110 21.68 3.57 -18.20
CA MET A 110 22.01 2.73 -17.06
C MET A 110 23.04 1.67 -17.43
N GLU A 111 22.91 1.04 -18.60
CA GLU A 111 23.90 0.11 -19.12
C GLU A 111 25.27 0.78 -19.30
N TRP A 112 25.30 1.97 -19.90
CA TRP A 112 26.54 2.74 -20.05
C TRP A 112 27.16 3.11 -18.69
N ALA A 113 26.36 3.57 -17.73
CA ALA A 113 26.82 3.92 -16.39
C ALA A 113 27.42 2.71 -15.65
N LEU A 114 26.77 1.55 -15.74
CA LEU A 114 27.27 0.30 -15.17
C LEU A 114 28.58 -0.15 -15.82
N GLN A 115 28.72 0.01 -17.14
CA GLN A 115 29.98 -0.25 -17.84
C GLN A 115 31.10 0.68 -17.37
N CYS A 116 30.83 1.98 -17.21
CA CYS A 116 31.81 2.93 -16.66
C CYS A 116 32.27 2.50 -15.26
N ILE A 117 31.33 2.18 -14.38
CA ILE A 117 31.61 1.72 -13.01
C ILE A 117 32.45 0.44 -13.03
N HIS A 118 32.11 -0.53 -13.87
CA HIS A 118 32.84 -1.79 -14.01
C HIS A 118 34.27 -1.59 -14.53
N MET A 119 34.48 -0.76 -15.55
CA MET A 119 35.81 -0.46 -16.10
C MET A 119 36.72 0.17 -15.03
N HIS A 120 36.17 1.06 -14.21
CA HIS A 120 36.90 1.68 -13.11
C HIS A 120 37.17 0.70 -11.95
N HIS A 121 36.31 -0.30 -11.73
CA HIS A 121 36.55 -1.40 -10.77
C HIS A 121 37.56 -2.45 -11.27
N CYS A 122 37.52 -2.87 -12.53
CA CYS A 122 38.45 -3.88 -13.06
C CYS A 122 39.90 -3.38 -13.19
N SER A 123 40.10 -2.08 -13.36
CA SER A 123 41.43 -1.46 -13.23
C SER A 123 42.05 -1.73 -11.84
N GLU A 124 41.23 -1.98 -10.81
CA GLU A 124 41.65 -2.20 -9.42
C GLU A 124 42.10 -3.63 -9.12
N GLU A 125 41.61 -4.66 -9.82
CA GLU A 125 42.06 -6.04 -9.56
C GLU A 125 43.55 -6.24 -9.86
N THR A 126 44.13 -5.39 -10.69
CA THR A 126 45.57 -5.30 -10.95
C THR A 126 46.38 -4.66 -9.81
N GLN A 127 45.74 -3.98 -8.85
CA GLN A 127 46.38 -3.38 -7.67
C GLN A 127 45.70 -3.83 -6.38
N ARG A 128 45.98 -5.08 -5.98
CA ARG A 128 45.59 -5.61 -4.66
C ARG A 128 46.17 -4.73 -3.54
N TYR A 129 45.35 -4.49 -2.51
CA TYR A 129 45.57 -3.74 -1.25
C TYR A 129 45.17 -2.27 -1.27
N ARG A 130 43.88 -1.96 -1.06
CA ARG A 130 43.45 -0.79 -0.27
C ARG A 130 41.94 -0.72 0.06
N TRP A 131 41.31 -1.83 0.43
CA TRP A 131 40.04 -1.70 1.15
C TRP A 131 40.36 -1.34 2.61
N ASN A 132 39.78 -0.22 3.05
CA ASN A 132 39.86 0.41 4.37
C ASN A 132 40.78 1.66 4.41
N CYS A 133 40.13 2.83 4.42
CA CYS A 133 40.55 4.15 4.95
C CYS A 133 40.43 5.40 4.04
N ASN A 134 40.02 5.32 2.76
CA ASN A 134 40.03 6.51 1.87
C ASN A 134 38.69 6.98 1.28
N THR A 135 37.57 6.32 1.55
CA THR A 135 36.28 6.63 0.88
C THR A 135 35.73 8.01 1.22
N LEU A 136 35.87 8.51 2.45
CA LEU A 136 35.40 9.87 2.79
C LEU A 136 36.26 10.96 2.13
N GLN A 137 37.57 10.71 2.00
CA GLN A 137 38.48 11.63 1.31
C GLN A 137 38.16 11.70 -0.19
N GLU A 138 37.84 10.56 -0.82
CA GLU A 138 37.38 10.51 -2.20
C GLU A 138 36.06 11.29 -2.39
N VAL A 139 35.09 11.10 -1.49
CA VAL A 139 33.84 11.87 -1.50
C VAL A 139 34.11 13.38 -1.40
N GLN A 140 35.06 13.79 -0.54
CA GLN A 140 35.47 15.21 -0.47
C GLN A 140 36.07 15.71 -1.78
N LEU A 141 36.88 14.91 -2.48
CA LEU A 141 37.40 15.26 -3.80
C LEU A 141 36.27 15.41 -4.82
N HIS A 142 35.31 14.48 -4.83
CA HIS A 142 34.18 14.49 -5.76
C HIS A 142 33.32 15.74 -5.56
N LEU A 143 32.91 16.03 -4.32
CA LEU A 143 32.11 17.20 -3.99
C LEU A 143 32.87 18.51 -4.23
N SER A 144 34.19 18.55 -3.98
CA SER A 144 35.02 19.72 -4.26
C SER A 144 35.15 19.99 -5.77
N ALA A 145 35.33 18.94 -6.58
CA ALA A 145 35.38 19.08 -8.04
C ALA A 145 34.03 19.53 -8.59
N PHE A 146 32.94 18.95 -8.10
CA PHE A 146 31.59 19.34 -8.51
C PHE A 146 31.30 20.79 -8.15
N ARG A 147 31.63 21.23 -6.93
CA ARG A 147 31.49 22.64 -6.54
C ARG A 147 32.35 23.57 -7.40
N ALA A 148 33.60 23.21 -7.67
CA ALA A 148 34.46 23.99 -8.57
C ALA A 148 33.87 24.12 -9.99
N PHE A 149 33.22 23.07 -10.49
CA PHE A 149 32.46 23.15 -11.73
C PHE A 149 31.28 24.12 -11.63
N LEU A 150 30.49 24.07 -10.55
CA LEU A 150 29.37 25.01 -10.35
C LEU A 150 29.87 26.46 -10.35
N ASP A 151 31.00 26.73 -9.68
CA ASP A 151 31.64 28.05 -9.66
C ASP A 151 32.10 28.50 -11.06
N ILE A 152 32.62 27.58 -11.88
CA ILE A 152 33.03 27.86 -13.28
C ILE A 152 31.81 28.12 -14.16
N ALA A 153 30.74 27.35 -13.99
CA ALA A 153 29.53 27.50 -14.78
C ALA A 153 28.80 28.81 -14.46
N GLY A 154 28.79 29.23 -13.19
CA GLY A 154 28.22 30.48 -12.72
C GLY A 154 26.79 30.70 -13.21
N ASP A 155 26.51 31.89 -13.74
CA ASP A 155 25.18 32.31 -14.19
C ASP A 155 24.64 31.52 -15.41
N ASN A 156 25.43 30.60 -15.99
CA ASN A 156 24.94 29.70 -17.04
C ASN A 156 24.01 28.59 -16.48
N LEU A 157 23.96 28.41 -15.17
CA LEU A 157 23.05 27.50 -14.49
C LEU A 157 21.89 28.29 -13.87
N SER A 158 20.66 27.93 -14.22
CA SER A 158 19.45 28.50 -13.62
C SER A 158 18.85 27.53 -12.61
N GLY A 159 18.01 28.03 -11.69
CA GLY A 159 17.28 27.20 -10.73
C GLY A 159 16.54 26.02 -11.39
N LYS A 160 15.97 26.23 -12.59
CA LYS A 160 15.34 25.15 -13.37
C LYS A 160 16.31 24.02 -13.72
N ILE A 161 17.55 24.35 -14.10
CA ILE A 161 18.57 23.34 -14.42
C ILE A 161 18.97 22.58 -13.15
N PHE A 162 19.07 23.26 -12.01
CA PHE A 162 19.32 22.63 -10.71
C PHE A 162 18.18 21.69 -10.31
N THR A 163 16.92 22.11 -10.47
CA THR A 163 15.72 21.27 -10.28
C THR A 163 15.78 20.01 -11.15
N GLU A 164 16.06 20.15 -12.46
CA GLU A 164 16.20 19.00 -13.36
C GLU A 164 17.39 18.08 -13.00
N ALA A 165 18.51 18.64 -12.56
CA ALA A 165 19.67 17.87 -12.08
C ALA A 165 19.38 17.14 -10.76
N PHE A 166 18.58 17.74 -9.87
CA PHE A 166 18.16 17.15 -8.61
C PHE A 166 17.25 15.94 -8.85
N ASP A 167 16.28 16.07 -9.76
CA ASP A 167 15.45 14.93 -10.21
C ASP A 167 16.33 13.84 -10.83
N ALA A 168 17.29 14.22 -11.68
CA ALA A 168 18.21 13.27 -12.31
C ALA A 168 19.07 12.52 -11.27
N ALA A 169 19.51 13.18 -10.19
CA ALA A 169 20.21 12.52 -9.09
C ALA A 169 19.29 11.56 -8.31
N CYS A 170 18.07 11.96 -7.99
CA CYS A 170 17.15 11.12 -7.23
C CYS A 170 16.62 9.91 -8.02
N PHE A 171 16.56 10.02 -9.34
CA PHE A 171 15.94 9.01 -10.20
C PHE A 171 16.56 7.60 -10.05
N PRO A 172 17.89 7.38 -10.17
CA PRO A 172 18.48 6.06 -9.96
C PRO A 172 18.27 5.54 -8.54
N LEU A 173 18.33 6.40 -7.54
CA LEU A 173 18.19 6.02 -6.13
C LEU A 173 16.79 5.51 -5.79
N THR A 174 15.79 6.00 -6.51
CA THR A 174 14.42 5.54 -6.37
C THR A 174 14.11 4.37 -7.31
N LEU A 175 14.81 4.23 -8.43
CA LEU A 175 14.73 3.07 -9.33
C LEU A 175 15.36 1.82 -8.69
N PHE A 176 16.51 1.97 -8.06
CA PHE A 176 17.28 0.86 -7.48
C PHE A 176 16.92 0.55 -6.02
N SER A 177 15.85 1.12 -5.47
CA SER A 177 15.55 1.12 -4.02
C SER A 177 15.71 -0.23 -3.29
N SER A 178 15.42 -1.38 -3.91
CA SER A 178 15.59 -2.71 -3.28
C SER A 178 16.92 -3.41 -3.59
N LEU A 179 17.74 -2.85 -4.47
CA LEU A 179 19.05 -3.38 -4.83
C LEU A 179 20.15 -2.83 -3.92
N PHE A 180 19.86 -1.78 -3.16
CA PHE A 180 20.76 -1.24 -2.15
C PHE A 180 20.86 -2.17 -0.94
N GLU A 181 22.06 -2.28 -0.37
CA GLU A 181 22.24 -2.86 0.96
C GLU A 181 21.49 -2.01 2.01
N PRO A 182 20.75 -2.64 2.94
CA PRO A 182 20.18 -1.94 4.08
C PRO A 182 21.26 -1.16 4.85
N GLY A 183 21.04 0.13 5.12
CA GLY A 183 21.98 0.96 5.87
C GLY A 183 23.10 1.63 5.07
N TRP A 184 23.03 1.69 3.73
CA TRP A 184 23.99 2.49 2.95
C TRP A 184 24.02 3.98 3.32
N SER A 185 22.98 4.50 4.01
CA SER A 185 22.95 5.84 4.62
C SER A 185 24.10 6.12 5.60
N SER A 186 24.69 5.08 6.19
CA SER A 186 25.80 5.24 7.14
C SER A 186 27.18 5.20 6.47
N GLY A 187 27.22 4.99 5.14
CA GLY A 187 28.44 4.89 4.35
C GLY A 187 28.82 6.17 3.63
N SER A 188 30.01 6.17 3.02
CA SER A 188 30.51 7.26 2.17
C SER A 188 29.56 7.62 1.01
N SER A 189 28.84 6.63 0.45
CA SER A 189 27.85 6.85 -0.61
C SER A 189 26.75 7.82 -0.18
N ALA A 190 26.27 7.71 1.06
CA ALA A 190 25.24 8.61 1.59
C ALA A 190 25.76 10.03 1.76
N VAL A 191 26.99 10.18 2.27
CA VAL A 191 27.65 11.48 2.39
C VAL A 191 27.83 12.11 1.02
N SER A 192 28.20 11.32 0.00
CA SER A 192 28.33 11.78 -1.38
C SER A 192 27.00 12.26 -1.95
N ILE A 193 25.94 11.47 -1.81
CA ILE A 193 24.61 11.80 -2.35
C ILE A 193 24.03 13.00 -1.61
N LYS A 194 24.09 13.01 -0.28
CA LYS A 194 23.66 14.16 0.52
C LYS A 194 24.40 15.41 0.08
N GLY A 195 25.74 15.36 -0.05
CA GLY A 195 26.54 16.49 -0.50
C GLY A 195 26.18 16.99 -1.90
N LEU A 196 25.98 16.07 -2.87
CA LEU A 196 25.53 16.42 -4.22
C LEU A 196 24.16 17.12 -4.18
N LEU A 197 23.18 16.52 -3.52
CA LEU A 197 21.83 17.06 -3.43
C LEU A 197 21.80 18.40 -2.69
N SER A 198 22.60 18.56 -1.63
CA SER A 198 22.78 19.84 -0.94
C SER A 198 23.34 20.92 -1.86
N LEU A 199 24.37 20.62 -2.67
CA LEU A 199 24.93 21.58 -3.64
C LEU A 199 23.91 21.98 -4.72
N LEU A 200 23.05 21.05 -5.14
CA LEU A 200 21.98 21.34 -6.09
C LEU A 200 20.87 22.22 -5.48
N VAL A 201 20.53 22.01 -4.21
CA VAL A 201 19.59 22.87 -3.45
C VAL A 201 20.19 24.27 -3.24
N GLU A 202 21.47 24.37 -2.87
CA GLU A 202 22.19 25.66 -2.79
C GLU A 202 22.16 26.42 -4.12
N GLY A 203 22.22 25.70 -5.25
CA GLY A 203 22.07 26.26 -6.60
C GLY A 203 20.66 26.73 -6.97
N GLY A 204 19.64 26.33 -6.19
CA GLY A 204 18.25 26.76 -6.39
C GLY A 204 17.29 25.67 -6.88
N ALA A 205 17.59 24.39 -6.66
CA ALA A 205 16.61 23.31 -6.85
C ALA A 205 15.43 23.45 -5.86
N ASP A 206 14.20 23.38 -6.36
CA ASP A 206 12.96 23.63 -5.61
C ASP A 206 12.00 22.42 -5.51
N ASN A 207 12.39 21.28 -6.09
CA ASN A 207 11.60 20.05 -6.20
C ASN A 207 11.88 19.01 -5.10
N VAL A 208 12.52 19.39 -4.00
CA VAL A 208 12.87 18.46 -2.89
C VAL A 208 11.64 17.68 -2.41
N ASN A 209 10.49 18.33 -2.25
CA ASN A 209 9.24 17.67 -1.86
C ASN A 209 8.75 16.64 -2.90
N GLN A 210 8.89 16.92 -4.21
CA GLN A 210 8.46 15.98 -5.24
C GLN A 210 9.32 14.72 -5.23
N CYS A 211 10.64 14.88 -5.21
CA CYS A 211 11.58 13.78 -5.05
C CYS A 211 11.35 12.98 -3.76
N PHE A 212 10.99 13.66 -2.66
CA PHE A 212 10.68 13.04 -1.38
C PHE A 212 9.44 12.14 -1.46
N LEU A 213 8.36 12.63 -2.10
CA LEU A 213 7.14 11.86 -2.32
C LEU A 213 7.38 10.66 -3.25
N GLU A 214 8.18 10.83 -4.31
CA GLU A 214 8.57 9.70 -5.17
C GLU A 214 9.42 8.67 -4.44
N ALA A 215 10.38 9.11 -3.62
CA ALA A 215 11.18 8.21 -2.81
C ALA A 215 10.30 7.38 -1.87
N ALA A 216 9.29 8.00 -1.25
CA ALA A 216 8.34 7.31 -0.40
C ALA A 216 7.50 6.27 -1.17
N ARG A 217 6.97 6.68 -2.33
CA ARG A 217 6.20 5.82 -3.24
C ARG A 217 6.95 4.56 -3.67
N PHE A 218 8.21 4.71 -4.05
CA PHE A 218 9.04 3.60 -4.55
C PHE A 218 9.82 2.86 -3.46
N GLY A 219 9.64 3.24 -2.19
CA GLY A 219 10.26 2.58 -1.06
C GLY A 219 11.77 2.79 -0.97
N SER A 220 12.27 3.95 -1.43
CA SER A 220 13.69 4.31 -1.26
C SER A 220 13.89 4.94 0.12
N THR A 221 13.83 4.12 1.17
CA THR A 221 13.87 4.54 2.58
C THR A 221 15.08 5.41 2.89
N GLU A 222 16.23 5.07 2.33
CA GLU A 222 17.48 5.80 2.58
C GLU A 222 17.51 7.16 1.88
N LEU A 223 16.93 7.27 0.68
CA LEU A 223 16.76 8.58 0.06
C LEU A 223 15.75 9.42 0.83
N VAL A 224 14.66 8.84 1.34
CA VAL A 224 13.70 9.53 2.22
C VAL A 224 14.44 10.15 3.42
N ARG A 225 15.31 9.40 4.09
CA ARG A 225 16.14 9.89 5.20
C ARG A 225 17.06 11.06 4.78
N ILE A 226 17.79 10.91 3.67
CA ILE A 226 18.66 11.99 3.16
C ILE A 226 17.84 13.25 2.84
N LEU A 227 16.66 13.11 2.23
CA LEU A 227 15.80 14.23 1.86
C LEU A 227 15.18 14.91 3.08
N LEU A 228 14.84 14.17 4.15
CA LEU A 228 14.42 14.74 5.44
C LEU A 228 15.54 15.62 6.03
N GLU A 229 16.78 15.12 6.05
CA GLU A 229 17.92 15.87 6.55
C GLU A 229 18.18 17.13 5.73
N ILE A 230 18.13 17.05 4.39
CA ILE A 230 18.31 18.20 3.50
C ILE A 230 17.20 19.22 3.72
N ALA A 231 15.94 18.77 3.80
CA ALA A 231 14.80 19.65 4.03
C ALA A 231 14.93 20.39 5.37
N TYR A 232 15.30 19.68 6.44
CA TYR A 232 15.55 20.28 7.75
C TYR A 232 16.69 21.30 7.72
N GLN A 233 17.84 20.94 7.13
CA GLN A 233 19.02 21.82 7.06
C GLN A 233 18.77 23.11 6.25
N ASN A 234 17.92 23.04 5.23
CA ASN A 234 17.63 24.15 4.33
C ASN A 234 16.28 24.83 4.62
N SER A 235 15.59 24.47 5.71
CA SER A 235 14.27 25.00 6.07
C SER A 235 13.23 24.85 4.94
N LEU A 236 13.27 23.73 4.21
CA LEU A 236 12.33 23.40 3.14
C LEU A 236 11.14 22.61 3.70
N GLY A 237 9.95 22.87 3.16
CA GLY A 237 8.75 22.11 3.48
C GLY A 237 8.69 20.79 2.71
N VAL A 238 8.54 19.67 3.42
CA VAL A 238 8.22 18.36 2.85
C VAL A 238 6.92 17.81 3.45
N ASP A 239 6.10 17.18 2.63
CA ASP A 239 4.79 16.65 3.02
C ASP A 239 4.91 15.20 3.51
N ILE A 240 5.19 15.07 4.80
CA ILE A 240 5.45 13.79 5.48
C ILE A 240 4.18 12.95 5.56
N ASP A 241 3.02 13.60 5.72
CA ASP A 241 1.72 12.92 5.79
C ASP A 241 1.37 12.30 4.44
N LEU A 242 1.52 13.05 3.34
CA LEU A 242 1.31 12.53 2.00
C LEU A 242 2.33 11.44 1.62
N ALA A 243 3.59 11.61 2.02
CA ALA A 243 4.62 10.58 1.84
C ALA A 243 4.23 9.27 2.54
N LEU A 244 3.70 9.34 3.76
CA LEU A 244 3.25 8.16 4.52
C LEU A 244 2.04 7.51 3.86
N VAL A 245 1.10 8.30 3.29
CA VAL A 245 0.00 7.77 2.47
C VAL A 245 0.54 7.00 1.26
N TYR A 246 1.52 7.54 0.52
CA TYR A 246 2.12 6.83 -0.61
C TYR A 246 2.85 5.56 -0.18
N ALA A 247 3.70 5.62 0.84
CA ALA A 247 4.41 4.46 1.35
C ALA A 247 3.43 3.34 1.79
N SER A 248 2.34 3.72 2.47
CA SER A 248 1.27 2.81 2.89
C SER A 248 0.52 2.21 1.69
N HIS A 249 0.22 3.03 0.68
CA HIS A 249 -0.47 2.59 -0.54
C HIS A 249 0.32 1.51 -1.30
N TYR A 250 1.65 1.64 -1.35
CA TYR A 250 2.51 0.68 -2.05
C TYR A 250 3.22 -0.32 -1.12
N CYS A 251 2.72 -0.46 0.13
CA CYS A 251 3.19 -1.41 1.13
C CYS A 251 4.71 -1.33 1.42
N LYS A 252 5.26 -0.11 1.49
CA LYS A 252 6.69 0.14 1.76
C LYS A 252 6.93 0.25 3.26
N LEU A 253 6.85 -0.88 3.98
CA LEU A 253 6.87 -0.90 5.46
C LEU A 253 8.12 -0.25 6.08
N ASP A 254 9.30 -0.47 5.52
CA ASP A 254 10.56 0.14 6.02
C ASP A 254 10.54 1.67 5.85
N THR A 255 10.00 2.14 4.72
CA THR A 255 9.79 3.56 4.48
C THR A 255 8.74 4.15 5.40
N MET A 256 7.64 3.44 5.67
CA MET A 256 6.66 3.87 6.67
C MET A 256 7.29 4.01 8.05
N ALA A 257 8.14 3.07 8.46
CA ALA A 257 8.89 3.16 9.71
C ALA A 257 9.79 4.39 9.75
N CYS A 258 10.60 4.61 8.72
CA CYS A 258 11.44 5.82 8.62
C CYS A 258 10.62 7.11 8.70
N LEU A 259 9.50 7.21 7.96
CA LEU A 259 8.65 8.39 7.97
C LEU A 259 8.03 8.65 9.35
N VAL A 260 7.60 7.62 10.08
CA VAL A 260 7.04 7.76 11.42
C VAL A 260 8.12 8.09 12.46
N ASP A 261 9.25 7.38 12.41
CA ASP A 261 10.31 7.49 13.42
C ASP A 261 11.15 8.76 13.27
N GLU A 262 11.36 9.23 12.04
CA GLU A 262 12.25 10.37 11.75
C GLU A 262 11.48 11.58 11.21
N GLY A 263 10.36 11.37 10.51
CA GLY A 263 9.56 12.43 9.92
C GLY A 263 8.55 13.07 10.87
N ASN A 264 8.06 12.35 11.88
CA ASN A 264 7.02 12.82 12.80
C ASN A 264 5.75 13.32 12.06
N PRO A 265 4.99 12.42 11.39
CA PRO A 265 3.74 12.79 10.72
C PRO A 265 2.73 13.38 11.70
N SER A 266 1.84 14.24 11.21
CA SER A 266 0.83 14.88 12.04
C SER A 266 -0.28 13.91 12.48
N SER A 267 -0.55 12.88 11.67
CA SER A 267 -1.56 11.87 11.96
C SER A 267 -1.30 10.56 11.21
N LEU A 268 -1.57 9.43 11.87
CA LEU A 268 -1.53 8.10 11.26
C LEU A 268 -2.89 7.65 10.69
N LEU A 269 -3.96 8.40 10.98
CA LEU A 269 -5.33 8.03 10.63
C LEU A 269 -5.54 7.95 9.11
N GLY A 270 -5.16 8.99 8.36
CA GLY A 270 -5.36 9.02 6.90
C GLY A 270 -4.76 7.79 6.18
N PRO A 271 -3.46 7.49 6.39
CA PRO A 271 -2.83 6.28 5.89
C PRO A 271 -3.51 4.97 6.33
N LEU A 272 -3.89 4.85 7.60
CA LEU A 272 -4.59 3.66 8.13
C LEU A 272 -5.95 3.45 7.45
N ILE A 273 -6.74 4.51 7.29
CA ILE A 273 -8.05 4.44 6.63
C ILE A 273 -7.90 4.03 5.17
N LYS A 274 -6.91 4.59 4.45
CA LYS A 274 -6.64 4.18 3.06
C LYS A 274 -6.20 2.72 2.96
N ALA A 275 -5.46 2.21 3.94
CA ALA A 275 -5.08 0.81 4.00
C ALA A 275 -6.28 -0.11 4.24
N ALA A 276 -7.17 0.27 5.16
CA ALA A 276 -8.42 -0.44 5.43
C ALA A 276 -9.37 -0.44 4.22
N GLU A 277 -9.53 0.70 3.55
CA GLU A 277 -10.35 0.86 2.33
C GLU A 277 -9.89 -0.04 1.18
N ARG A 278 -8.61 -0.42 1.14
CA ARG A 278 -8.01 -1.27 0.10
C ARG A 278 -7.81 -2.74 0.51
N GLY A 279 -8.09 -3.08 1.76
CA GLY A 279 -7.86 -4.43 2.27
C GLY A 279 -6.38 -4.77 2.46
N SER A 280 -5.52 -3.77 2.67
CA SER A 280 -4.08 -4.00 2.86
C SER A 280 -3.78 -4.48 4.29
N LEU A 281 -4.10 -5.74 4.60
CA LEU A 281 -3.95 -6.32 5.95
C LEU A 281 -2.55 -6.13 6.54
N GLN A 282 -1.48 -6.29 5.74
CA GLN A 282 -0.09 -6.09 6.20
C GLN A 282 0.17 -4.67 6.71
N VAL A 283 -0.39 -3.65 6.05
CA VAL A 283 -0.24 -2.24 6.42
C VAL A 283 -1.07 -1.93 7.67
N VAL A 284 -2.28 -2.50 7.77
CA VAL A 284 -3.13 -2.37 8.97
C VAL A 284 -2.46 -3.03 10.18
N HIS A 285 -1.89 -4.24 10.04
CA HIS A 285 -1.08 -4.87 11.09
C HIS A 285 0.05 -3.96 11.57
N TRP A 286 0.74 -3.32 10.63
CA TRP A 286 1.84 -2.41 10.96
C TRP A 286 1.37 -1.23 11.79
N PHE A 287 0.27 -0.56 11.42
CA PHE A 287 -0.29 0.55 12.19
C PHE A 287 -0.81 0.12 13.57
N VAL A 288 -1.50 -1.02 13.67
CA VAL A 288 -1.95 -1.56 14.97
C VAL A 288 -0.75 -1.88 15.86
N GLY A 289 0.32 -2.48 15.30
CA GLY A 289 1.56 -2.73 16.01
C GLY A 289 2.30 -1.46 16.47
N ARG A 290 1.99 -0.30 15.89
CA ARG A 290 2.49 1.03 16.31
C ARG A 290 1.60 1.71 17.36
N GLY A 291 0.53 1.05 17.80
CA GLY A 291 -0.31 1.54 18.89
C GLY A 291 -1.22 2.70 18.50
N VAL A 292 -1.80 2.66 17.29
CA VAL A 292 -2.92 3.56 16.94
C VAL A 292 -4.05 3.43 17.95
N SER A 293 -4.78 4.51 18.19
CA SER A 293 -5.83 4.56 19.20
C SER A 293 -7.01 3.64 18.86
N GLU A 294 -7.79 3.25 19.87
CA GLU A 294 -8.96 2.41 19.68
C GLU A 294 -10.01 3.08 18.77
N ILE A 295 -10.11 4.41 18.82
CA ILE A 295 -11.01 5.19 17.95
C ILE A 295 -10.55 5.09 16.48
N GLU A 296 -9.26 5.22 16.22
CA GLU A 296 -8.70 5.06 14.87
C GLU A 296 -8.90 3.63 14.34
N MET A 297 -8.76 2.62 15.21
CA MET A 297 -9.06 1.23 14.86
C MET A 297 -10.55 1.03 14.54
N CYS A 298 -11.47 1.66 15.28
CA CYS A 298 -12.91 1.61 14.96
C CYS A 298 -13.22 2.26 13.60
N LEU A 299 -12.58 3.38 13.27
CA LEU A 299 -12.75 4.02 11.96
C LEU A 299 -12.21 3.12 10.83
N ALA A 300 -11.05 2.49 11.04
CA ALA A 300 -10.49 1.51 10.11
C ALA A 300 -11.41 0.28 9.95
N LEU A 301 -11.98 -0.23 11.04
CA LEU A 301 -12.91 -1.36 11.04
C LEU A 301 -14.13 -1.05 10.17
N THR A 302 -14.77 0.09 10.40
CA THR A 302 -15.98 0.49 9.65
C THR A 302 -15.67 0.72 8.17
N THR A 303 -14.50 1.26 7.86
CA THR A 303 -14.05 1.47 6.49
C THR A 303 -13.80 0.12 5.79
N ALA A 304 -13.02 -0.77 6.40
CA ALA A 304 -12.76 -2.11 5.87
C ALA A 304 -14.06 -2.91 5.64
N ALA A 305 -14.96 -2.89 6.62
CA ALA A 305 -16.26 -3.56 6.51
C ALA A 305 -17.11 -2.97 5.38
N SER A 306 -17.20 -1.64 5.28
CA SER A 306 -17.97 -0.97 4.21
C SER A 306 -17.37 -1.19 2.81
N SER A 307 -16.06 -1.42 2.72
CA SER A 307 -15.36 -1.74 1.47
C SER A 307 -15.36 -3.25 1.14
N GLY A 308 -15.94 -4.11 1.98
CA GLY A 308 -15.98 -5.56 1.78
C GLY A 308 -14.68 -6.30 2.10
N HIS A 309 -13.73 -5.65 2.79
CA HIS A 309 -12.45 -6.23 3.21
C HIS A 309 -12.59 -6.90 4.58
N PHE A 310 -13.30 -8.04 4.58
CA PHE A 310 -13.69 -8.75 5.80
C PHE A 310 -12.54 -9.43 6.53
N ASP A 311 -11.43 -9.72 5.86
CA ASP A 311 -10.19 -10.19 6.47
C ASP A 311 -9.57 -9.11 7.38
N VAL A 312 -9.49 -7.88 6.90
CA VAL A 312 -9.04 -6.72 7.69
C VAL A 312 -10.02 -6.40 8.81
N ALA A 313 -11.32 -6.42 8.53
CA ALA A 313 -12.34 -6.17 9.55
C ALA A 313 -12.32 -7.24 10.66
N SER A 314 -12.16 -8.52 10.31
CA SER A 314 -12.03 -9.61 11.29
C SER A 314 -10.82 -9.41 12.19
N TYR A 315 -9.66 -9.10 11.60
CA TYR A 315 -8.45 -8.80 12.36
C TYR A 315 -8.69 -7.63 13.33
N LEU A 316 -9.28 -6.52 12.87
CA LEU A 316 -9.52 -5.35 13.72
C LEU A 316 -10.49 -5.64 14.87
N LEU A 317 -11.53 -6.46 14.67
CA LEU A 317 -12.44 -6.88 15.74
C LEU A 317 -11.71 -7.62 16.87
N GLU A 318 -10.68 -8.40 16.54
CA GLU A 318 -9.88 -9.11 17.54
C GLU A 318 -8.95 -8.17 18.33
N GLN A 319 -8.61 -7.00 17.77
CA GLN A 319 -7.70 -6.04 18.40
C GLN A 319 -8.40 -4.96 19.21
N ILE A 320 -9.65 -4.62 18.90
CA ILE A 320 -10.39 -3.56 19.58
C ILE A 320 -10.99 -4.10 20.90
N PRO A 321 -10.77 -3.44 22.05
CA PRO A 321 -11.38 -3.86 23.31
C PRO A 321 -12.91 -3.87 23.24
N GLN A 322 -13.52 -4.92 23.81
CA GLN A 322 -14.97 -5.12 23.79
C GLN A 322 -15.76 -3.92 24.32
N GLN A 323 -15.26 -3.24 25.36
CA GLN A 323 -15.95 -2.07 25.95
C GLN A 323 -16.08 -0.91 24.95
N ILE A 324 -15.10 -0.76 24.06
CA ILE A 324 -15.14 0.28 23.01
C ILE A 324 -16.15 -0.11 21.93
N LEU A 325 -16.18 -1.38 21.52
CA LEU A 325 -17.15 -1.89 20.56
C LEU A 325 -18.59 -1.73 21.08
N GLU A 326 -18.84 -2.03 22.36
CA GLU A 326 -20.14 -1.85 23.01
C GLU A 326 -20.55 -0.37 23.04
N ALA A 327 -19.65 0.51 23.51
CA ALA A 327 -19.91 1.94 23.63
C ALA A 327 -20.19 2.62 22.27
N LEU A 328 -19.55 2.13 21.20
CA LEU A 328 -19.69 2.67 19.85
C LEU A 328 -20.56 1.81 18.94
N SER A 329 -21.23 0.78 19.45
CA SER A 329 -21.98 -0.24 18.69
C SER A 329 -22.88 0.35 17.59
N THR A 330 -23.73 1.32 17.94
CA THR A 330 -24.63 1.95 16.96
C THR A 330 -23.90 2.81 15.94
N GLN A 331 -22.80 3.46 16.33
CA GLN A 331 -22.00 4.30 15.46
C GLN A 331 -21.22 3.46 14.46
N ILE A 332 -20.67 2.32 14.91
CA ILE A 332 -19.99 1.33 14.08
C ILE A 332 -20.94 0.81 13.00
N LEU A 333 -22.15 0.36 13.37
CA LEU A 333 -23.13 -0.15 12.41
C LEU A 333 -23.57 0.93 11.39
N LYS A 334 -23.77 2.19 11.84
CA LYS A 334 -24.11 3.30 10.94
C LYS A 334 -22.97 3.62 9.96
N ALA A 335 -21.74 3.63 10.44
CA ALA A 335 -20.57 3.95 9.62
C ALA A 335 -20.26 2.82 8.61
N ALA A 336 -20.49 1.56 8.99
CA ALA A 336 -20.29 0.40 8.12
C ALA A 336 -21.23 0.33 6.90
N CYS A 337 -22.27 1.17 6.84
CA CYS A 337 -23.11 1.33 5.64
C CYS A 337 -22.37 1.92 4.44
N GLY A 338 -21.23 2.59 4.66
CA GLY A 338 -20.49 3.29 3.62
C GLY A 338 -21.18 4.58 3.15
N GLN A 339 -20.52 5.30 2.22
CA GLN A 339 -20.92 6.65 1.77
C GLN A 339 -21.51 6.68 0.35
N GLY A 340 -21.86 5.55 -0.29
CA GLY A 340 -22.32 5.65 -1.68
C GLY A 340 -22.66 4.40 -2.47
N SER A 341 -22.69 3.20 -1.88
CA SER A 341 -23.25 2.03 -2.55
C SER A 341 -24.25 1.41 -1.59
N GLY A 342 -25.45 1.07 -2.04
CA GLY A 342 -26.48 0.44 -1.19
C GLY A 342 -26.12 -0.98 -0.69
N SER A 343 -24.83 -1.31 -0.58
CA SER A 343 -24.36 -2.57 -0.04
C SER A 343 -24.29 -2.49 1.47
N LEU A 344 -25.27 -3.12 2.14
CA LEU A 344 -25.28 -3.32 3.59
C LEU A 344 -24.50 -4.57 4.01
N GLU A 345 -23.63 -5.05 3.13
CA GLU A 345 -22.83 -6.26 3.35
C GLU A 345 -21.84 -6.08 4.50
N GLY A 346 -21.26 -4.89 4.67
CA GLY A 346 -20.43 -4.56 5.84
C GLY A 346 -21.19 -4.67 7.16
N VAL A 347 -22.44 -4.17 7.19
CA VAL A 347 -23.33 -4.28 8.36
C VAL A 347 -23.71 -5.75 8.60
N ALA A 348 -24.10 -6.46 7.55
CA ALA A 348 -24.43 -7.88 7.61
C ALA A 348 -23.24 -8.70 8.13
N PHE A 349 -22.02 -8.41 7.66
CA PHE A 349 -20.79 -9.04 8.12
C PHE A 349 -20.56 -8.81 9.61
N LEU A 350 -20.65 -7.56 10.10
CA LEU A 350 -20.45 -7.25 11.52
C LEU A 350 -21.47 -7.98 12.42
N LEU A 351 -22.74 -7.97 12.04
CA LEU A 351 -23.80 -8.64 12.79
C LEU A 351 -23.62 -10.16 12.79
N ARG A 352 -23.35 -10.77 11.62
CA ARG A 352 -23.03 -12.19 11.50
C ARG A 352 -21.80 -12.56 12.31
N SER A 353 -20.79 -11.69 12.38
CA SER A 353 -19.55 -11.94 13.12
C SER A 353 -19.71 -11.84 14.63
N ASN A 354 -20.90 -11.51 15.15
CA ASN A 354 -21.12 -11.24 16.57
C ASN A 354 -20.12 -10.18 17.06
N PHE A 355 -20.03 -9.04 16.38
CA PHE A 355 -18.94 -8.09 16.58
C PHE A 355 -18.79 -7.55 18.02
N LEU A 356 -19.82 -7.70 18.88
CA LEU A 356 -19.75 -7.35 20.30
C LEU A 356 -19.29 -8.49 21.21
N GLY A 357 -19.06 -9.70 20.67
CA GLY A 357 -18.78 -10.91 21.45
C GLY A 357 -19.98 -11.45 22.24
N ASP A 358 -21.10 -10.72 22.29
CA ASP A 358 -22.34 -11.10 22.93
C ASP A 358 -23.52 -11.01 21.95
N ALA A 359 -24.23 -12.13 21.81
CA ALA A 359 -25.30 -12.26 20.81
C ALA A 359 -26.47 -11.32 21.12
N THR A 360 -26.86 -11.22 22.39
CA THR A 360 -27.97 -10.38 22.84
C THR A 360 -27.66 -8.92 22.59
N ALA A 361 -26.49 -8.45 23.01
CA ALA A 361 -26.01 -7.09 22.77
C ALA A 361 -25.95 -6.77 21.27
N THR A 362 -25.47 -7.72 20.44
CA THR A 362 -25.39 -7.53 18.98
C THR A 362 -26.77 -7.35 18.36
N TYR A 363 -27.76 -8.18 18.75
CA TYR A 363 -29.14 -8.04 18.28
C TYR A 363 -29.81 -6.78 18.84
N ASP A 364 -29.58 -6.42 20.09
CA ASP A 364 -30.14 -5.22 20.71
C ASP A 364 -29.62 -3.94 20.05
N ALA A 365 -28.34 -3.91 19.65
CA ALA A 365 -27.76 -2.80 18.89
C ALA A 365 -28.45 -2.63 17.52
N ALA A 366 -28.72 -3.74 16.81
CA ALA A 366 -29.47 -3.73 15.57
C ALA A 366 -30.93 -3.27 15.77
N ASP A 367 -31.60 -3.76 16.81
CA ASP A 367 -32.99 -3.41 17.13
C ASP A 367 -33.14 -1.93 17.55
N LEU A 368 -32.15 -1.38 18.26
CA LEU A 368 -32.13 0.03 18.63
C LEU A 368 -32.13 0.96 17.41
N ILE A 369 -31.32 0.65 16.39
CA ILE A 369 -31.29 1.39 15.12
C ILE A 369 -32.58 1.13 14.34
N ALA A 370 -33.05 -0.12 14.27
CA ALA A 370 -34.29 -0.47 13.56
C ALA A 370 -35.52 0.28 14.11
N ARG A 371 -35.58 0.54 15.41
CA ARG A 371 -36.66 1.33 16.02
C ARG A 371 -36.60 2.83 15.70
N GLY A 372 -35.52 3.32 15.09
CA GLY A 372 -35.27 4.75 14.90
C GLY A 372 -35.13 5.47 16.24
N ALA A 373 -34.59 4.79 17.25
CA ALA A 373 -34.47 5.31 18.62
C ALA A 373 -33.27 6.26 18.77
N THR A 374 -32.36 6.28 17.80
CA THR A 374 -31.31 7.29 17.71
C THR A 374 -31.72 8.33 16.67
N ASN A 375 -31.03 9.47 16.58
CA ASN A 375 -31.30 10.41 15.49
C ASN A 375 -30.30 10.17 14.36
N GLY A 376 -30.73 10.40 13.11
CA GLY A 376 -29.83 10.44 11.94
C GLY A 376 -29.47 9.07 11.34
N GLU A 377 -30.31 8.05 11.50
CA GLU A 377 -30.13 6.76 10.83
C GLU A 377 -30.34 6.85 9.31
N PRO A 378 -29.49 6.19 8.49
CA PRO A 378 -29.78 6.00 7.08
C PRO A 378 -31.06 5.18 6.89
N PRO A 379 -32.01 5.61 6.03
CA PRO A 379 -33.30 4.93 5.87
C PRO A 379 -33.14 3.49 5.37
N ASP A 380 -32.18 3.25 4.47
CA ASP A 380 -31.88 1.92 3.93
C ASP A 380 -31.36 0.97 5.01
N LEU A 381 -30.53 1.48 5.93
CA LEU A 381 -30.07 0.71 7.09
C LEU A 381 -31.25 0.32 7.99
N VAL A 382 -32.14 1.26 8.30
CA VAL A 382 -33.32 0.99 9.14
C VAL A 382 -34.22 -0.06 8.48
N ALA A 383 -34.46 0.05 7.17
CA ALA A 383 -35.27 -0.91 6.43
C ALA A 383 -34.66 -2.32 6.47
N PHE A 384 -33.36 -2.43 6.18
CA PHE A 384 -32.63 -3.69 6.24
C PHE A 384 -32.62 -4.33 7.62
N LEU A 385 -32.36 -3.55 8.68
CA LEU A 385 -32.38 -4.08 10.04
C LEU A 385 -33.80 -4.50 10.45
N LYS A 386 -34.83 -3.74 10.07
CA LYS A 386 -36.23 -4.15 10.30
C LYS A 386 -36.58 -5.45 9.59
N GLU A 387 -36.11 -5.64 8.37
CA GLU A 387 -36.39 -6.82 7.55
C GLU A 387 -35.66 -8.07 8.04
N HIS A 388 -34.41 -7.92 8.51
CA HIS A 388 -33.53 -9.06 8.74
C HIS A 388 -33.04 -9.25 10.18
N TRP A 389 -32.78 -8.18 10.93
CA TRP A 389 -31.96 -8.24 12.16
C TRP A 389 -32.64 -7.72 13.43
N SER A 390 -33.85 -7.16 13.33
CA SER A 390 -34.61 -6.61 14.45
C SER A 390 -35.47 -7.66 15.17
N GLN A 391 -36.04 -7.28 16.31
CA GLN A 391 -37.02 -8.12 17.00
C GLN A 391 -38.32 -8.28 16.18
N VAL A 392 -38.66 -7.31 15.33
CA VAL A 392 -39.77 -7.41 14.39
C VAL A 392 -39.48 -8.48 13.33
N ALA A 393 -38.26 -8.49 12.79
CA ALA A 393 -37.81 -9.53 11.86
C ALA A 393 -37.93 -10.93 12.46
N PHE A 394 -37.55 -11.08 13.74
CA PHE A 394 -37.70 -12.35 14.46
C PHE A 394 -39.16 -12.80 14.52
N ALA A 395 -40.08 -11.92 14.92
CA ALA A 395 -41.51 -12.23 15.00
C ALA A 395 -42.10 -12.58 13.62
N GLU A 396 -41.69 -11.87 12.56
CA GLU A 396 -42.07 -12.21 11.18
C GLU A 396 -41.54 -13.59 10.76
N GLY A 397 -40.32 -13.94 11.16
CA GLY A 397 -39.75 -15.27 10.95
C GLY A 397 -40.57 -16.36 11.63
N VAL A 398 -40.95 -16.17 12.90
CA VAL A 398 -41.83 -17.13 13.61
C VAL A 398 -43.16 -17.31 12.88
N ASN A 399 -43.81 -16.22 12.46
CA ASN A 399 -45.06 -16.27 11.70
C ASN A 399 -44.90 -17.00 10.35
N ALA A 400 -43.78 -16.78 9.66
CA ALA A 400 -43.44 -17.47 8.42
C ALA A 400 -43.24 -18.99 8.66
N GLY A 401 -42.55 -19.35 9.73
CA GLY A 401 -42.37 -20.74 10.18
C GLY A 401 -43.69 -21.44 10.49
N GLU A 402 -44.62 -20.75 11.17
CA GLU A 402 -45.95 -21.29 11.49
C GLU A 402 -46.76 -21.51 10.21
N ALA A 403 -46.78 -20.51 9.31
CA ALA A 403 -47.46 -20.62 8.02
C ALA A 403 -46.87 -21.77 7.17
N HIS A 404 -45.55 -21.92 7.16
CA HIS A 404 -44.86 -23.02 6.51
C HIS A 404 -45.28 -24.37 7.08
N PHE A 405 -45.28 -24.53 8.41
CA PHE A 405 -45.74 -25.75 9.07
C PHE A 405 -47.20 -26.09 8.70
N VAL A 406 -48.10 -25.10 8.74
CA VAL A 406 -49.51 -25.31 8.32
C VAL A 406 -49.59 -25.78 6.86
N ASN A 407 -48.79 -25.21 5.97
CA ASN A 407 -48.75 -25.62 4.58
C ASN A 407 -48.21 -27.04 4.42
N VAL A 408 -47.12 -27.41 5.11
CA VAL A 408 -46.58 -28.77 5.14
C VAL A 408 -47.64 -29.76 5.63
N MET A 409 -48.35 -29.45 6.72
CA MET A 409 -49.41 -30.30 7.26
C MET A 409 -50.61 -30.44 6.30
N ARG A 410 -50.95 -29.40 5.54
CA ARG A 410 -51.97 -29.47 4.48
C ARG A 410 -51.52 -30.40 3.36
N VAL A 411 -50.27 -30.30 2.91
CA VAL A 411 -49.71 -31.19 1.88
C VAL A 411 -49.68 -32.63 2.38
N LEU A 412 -49.27 -32.88 3.63
CA LEU A 412 -49.24 -34.23 4.20
C LEU A 412 -50.64 -34.85 4.32
N ARG A 413 -51.65 -34.09 4.74
CA ARG A 413 -52.99 -34.65 4.99
C ARG A 413 -53.92 -34.67 3.78
N ARG A 414 -53.68 -33.79 2.80
CA ARG A 414 -54.61 -33.55 1.68
C ARG A 414 -53.92 -33.56 0.31
N GLY A 415 -52.60 -33.78 0.27
CA GLY A 415 -51.85 -33.82 -0.98
C GLY A 415 -52.24 -35.02 -1.83
N THR A 416 -52.40 -34.79 -3.13
CA THR A 416 -52.70 -35.83 -4.13
C THR A 416 -51.51 -36.14 -5.03
N SER A 417 -50.31 -35.68 -4.64
CA SER A 417 -49.07 -35.94 -5.36
C SER A 417 -48.81 -37.46 -5.42
N PRO A 418 -48.36 -38.01 -6.57
CA PRO A 418 -47.99 -39.42 -6.69
C PRO A 418 -46.91 -39.88 -5.69
N VAL A 419 -46.14 -38.94 -5.14
CA VAL A 419 -45.07 -39.21 -4.17
C VAL A 419 -45.61 -39.62 -2.79
N CYS A 420 -46.87 -39.27 -2.44
CA CYS A 420 -47.52 -39.56 -1.16
C CYS A 420 -46.59 -39.31 0.05
N LEU A 421 -46.40 -38.04 0.43
CA LEU A 421 -45.43 -37.67 1.47
C LEU A 421 -45.67 -38.34 2.83
N ASP A 422 -46.92 -38.70 3.14
CA ASP A 422 -47.30 -39.42 4.35
C ASP A 422 -46.80 -40.88 4.38
N ALA A 423 -46.47 -41.46 3.22
CA ALA A 423 -45.92 -42.81 3.10
C ALA A 423 -44.39 -42.85 3.21
N LEU A 424 -43.72 -41.70 3.25
CA LEU A 424 -42.26 -41.62 3.36
C LEU A 424 -41.78 -41.74 4.82
N PRO A 425 -40.54 -42.21 5.06
CA PRO A 425 -39.91 -42.15 6.38
C PRO A 425 -39.92 -40.72 6.95
N SER A 426 -40.14 -40.57 8.25
CA SER A 426 -40.25 -39.26 8.91
C SER A 426 -39.06 -38.33 8.61
N GLN A 427 -37.83 -38.85 8.63
CA GLN A 427 -36.63 -38.08 8.30
C GLN A 427 -36.65 -37.55 6.85
N MET A 428 -37.18 -38.31 5.89
CA MET A 428 -37.31 -37.84 4.50
C MET A 428 -38.34 -36.72 4.39
N VAL A 429 -39.46 -36.84 5.12
CA VAL A 429 -40.48 -35.79 5.18
C VAL A 429 -39.90 -34.50 5.79
N LEU A 430 -39.15 -34.62 6.89
CA LEU A 430 -38.49 -33.49 7.54
C LEU A 430 -37.41 -32.86 6.64
N GLY A 431 -36.63 -33.69 5.96
CA GLY A 431 -35.67 -33.25 4.95
C GLY A 431 -36.38 -32.44 3.85
N ILE A 432 -37.45 -32.96 3.25
CA ILE A 432 -38.20 -32.23 2.22
C ILE A 432 -38.78 -30.91 2.76
N ALA A 433 -39.33 -30.94 3.98
CA ALA A 433 -39.99 -29.80 4.58
C ALA A 433 -39.02 -28.66 4.94
N TYR A 434 -37.83 -28.99 5.45
CA TYR A 434 -36.94 -27.99 6.05
C TYR A 434 -35.59 -27.83 5.35
N LEU A 435 -35.26 -28.62 4.32
CA LEU A 435 -34.02 -28.47 3.56
C LEU A 435 -33.84 -27.05 2.97
N PRO A 436 -34.87 -26.34 2.47
CA PRO A 436 -34.72 -24.95 2.04
C PRO A 436 -34.28 -24.02 3.18
N LEU A 437 -34.90 -24.15 4.36
CA LEU A 437 -34.55 -23.36 5.55
C LEU A 437 -33.13 -23.68 6.02
N TYR A 438 -32.78 -24.96 6.09
CA TYR A 438 -31.42 -25.41 6.43
C TYR A 438 -30.39 -24.81 5.47
N ARG A 439 -30.62 -24.92 4.15
CA ARG A 439 -29.72 -24.34 3.14
C ARG A 439 -29.61 -22.84 3.25
N ALA A 440 -30.71 -22.13 3.52
CA ALA A 440 -30.68 -20.69 3.75
C ALA A 440 -29.79 -20.34 4.96
N CYS A 441 -29.91 -21.09 6.06
CA CYS A 441 -29.10 -20.85 7.25
C CYS A 441 -27.61 -21.20 7.06
N VAL A 442 -27.31 -22.27 6.31
CA VAL A 442 -25.92 -22.66 6.02
C VAL A 442 -25.29 -21.77 4.95
N SER A 443 -26.08 -21.22 4.02
CA SER A 443 -25.59 -20.29 3.00
C SER A 443 -25.13 -18.95 3.57
N GLU A 444 -25.48 -18.65 4.82
CA GLU A 444 -24.92 -17.56 5.62
C GLU A 444 -23.50 -17.94 6.11
N VAL A 445 -22.62 -18.28 5.16
CA VAL A 445 -21.31 -18.89 5.37
C VAL A 445 -20.47 -18.07 6.35
N GLY A 446 -19.93 -18.72 7.38
CA GLY A 446 -18.88 -18.18 8.26
C GLY A 446 -19.33 -17.32 9.44
N GLY A 447 -20.61 -16.95 9.53
CA GLY A 447 -21.14 -16.14 10.63
C GLY A 447 -21.33 -16.91 11.94
N GLN A 448 -21.13 -16.24 13.09
CA GLN A 448 -21.55 -16.72 14.41
C GLN A 448 -23.06 -16.55 14.65
N LEU A 449 -23.66 -15.47 14.14
CA LEU A 449 -25.08 -15.17 14.27
C LEU A 449 -25.81 -15.29 12.93
N LEU A 450 -27.10 -15.62 13.01
CA LEU A 450 -28.03 -15.61 11.89
C LEU A 450 -28.88 -14.33 11.90
N PRO A 451 -29.35 -13.87 10.73
CA PRO A 451 -30.44 -12.90 10.67
C PRO A 451 -31.61 -13.35 11.56
N GLN A 452 -32.18 -12.42 12.33
CA GLN A 452 -33.30 -12.67 13.23
C GLN A 452 -34.51 -13.30 12.53
N ARG A 453 -34.78 -12.94 11.26
CA ARG A 453 -35.86 -13.56 10.47
C ARG A 453 -35.68 -15.07 10.29
N LEU A 454 -34.49 -15.50 9.85
CA LEU A 454 -34.16 -16.92 9.72
C LEU A 454 -34.14 -17.63 11.08
N ARG A 455 -33.64 -16.94 12.10
CA ARG A 455 -33.64 -17.45 13.48
C ARG A 455 -35.07 -17.71 13.99
N GLY A 456 -36.02 -16.82 13.71
CA GLY A 456 -37.43 -17.00 14.06
C GLY A 456 -38.05 -18.22 13.38
N GLU A 457 -37.80 -18.42 12.09
CA GLU A 457 -38.25 -19.60 11.35
C GLU A 457 -37.66 -20.90 11.92
N LEU A 458 -36.37 -20.89 12.30
CA LEU A 458 -35.69 -22.02 12.93
C LEU A 458 -36.26 -22.35 14.31
N VAL A 459 -36.47 -21.36 15.17
CA VAL A 459 -37.05 -21.57 16.51
C VAL A 459 -38.42 -22.20 16.40
N GLU A 460 -39.27 -21.69 15.49
CA GLU A 460 -40.59 -22.28 15.26
C GLU A 460 -40.50 -23.70 14.71
N ALA A 461 -39.60 -23.97 13.75
CA ALA A 461 -39.37 -25.32 13.25
C ALA A 461 -38.94 -26.29 14.38
N MET A 462 -38.00 -25.89 15.24
CA MET A 462 -37.52 -26.71 16.35
C MET A 462 -38.59 -26.97 17.40
N SER A 463 -39.39 -25.96 17.74
CA SER A 463 -40.56 -26.09 18.61
C SER A 463 -41.53 -27.17 18.11
N ARG A 464 -41.79 -27.21 16.80
CA ARG A 464 -42.67 -28.24 16.18
C ARG A 464 -42.06 -29.64 16.17
N LEU A 465 -40.75 -29.76 16.26
CA LEU A 465 -40.05 -31.05 16.38
C LEU A 465 -39.95 -31.56 17.82
N GLY A 466 -40.44 -30.78 18.80
CA GLY A 466 -40.42 -31.14 20.22
C GLY A 466 -39.09 -30.83 20.91
N GLU A 467 -38.23 -30.03 20.29
CA GLU A 467 -36.99 -29.53 20.90
C GLU A 467 -37.30 -28.31 21.77
N LEU A 468 -36.82 -28.30 23.02
CA LEU A 468 -36.95 -27.17 23.94
C LEU A 468 -35.93 -26.08 23.59
N THR A 469 -36.26 -25.21 22.64
CA THR A 469 -35.41 -24.07 22.26
C THR A 469 -35.96 -22.78 22.88
N GLY A 470 -35.21 -22.18 23.81
CA GLY A 470 -35.52 -20.85 24.33
C GLY A 470 -35.18 -19.76 23.32
N ALA A 471 -35.75 -18.56 23.46
CA ALA A 471 -35.43 -17.40 22.61
C ALA A 471 -33.95 -16.96 22.68
N GLU A 472 -33.15 -17.54 23.57
CA GLU A 472 -31.72 -17.30 23.76
C GLU A 472 -30.82 -18.27 22.99
N SER A 473 -31.37 -19.32 22.37
CA SER A 473 -30.56 -20.30 21.62
C SER A 473 -29.84 -19.63 20.44
N GLN A 474 -28.54 -19.88 20.32
CA GLN A 474 -27.71 -19.31 19.27
C GLN A 474 -28.07 -19.92 17.91
N GLY A 475 -27.88 -19.15 16.83
CA GLY A 475 -28.25 -19.58 15.47
C GLY A 475 -27.55 -20.88 15.04
N LYS A 476 -26.27 -21.05 15.38
CA LYS A 476 -25.50 -22.28 15.08
C LYS A 476 -26.07 -23.52 15.78
N ASP A 477 -26.45 -23.40 17.04
CA ASP A 477 -27.00 -24.52 17.81
C ASP A 477 -28.33 -25.01 17.23
N LEU A 478 -29.17 -24.06 16.79
CA LEU A 478 -30.43 -24.36 16.12
C LEU A 478 -30.22 -25.08 14.79
N VAL A 479 -29.25 -24.63 13.98
CA VAL A 479 -28.91 -25.27 12.70
C VAL A 479 -28.38 -26.70 12.91
N MET A 480 -27.46 -26.89 13.86
CA MET A 480 -26.94 -28.22 14.21
C MET A 480 -28.03 -29.16 14.73
N THR A 481 -29.01 -28.62 15.46
CA THR A 481 -30.14 -29.43 15.95
C THR A 481 -31.05 -29.85 14.81
N LEU A 482 -31.39 -28.92 13.91
CA LEU A 482 -32.18 -29.21 12.70
C LEU A 482 -31.49 -30.27 11.81
N GLU A 483 -30.18 -30.16 11.65
CA GLU A 483 -29.35 -31.10 10.88
C GLU A 483 -29.47 -32.55 11.37
N ARG A 484 -29.54 -32.78 12.69
CA ARG A 484 -29.71 -34.13 13.28
C ARG A 484 -31.02 -34.81 12.88
N HIS A 485 -32.04 -34.03 12.53
CA HIS A 485 -33.33 -34.54 12.07
C HIS A 485 -33.35 -34.82 10.56
N MET A 486 -32.31 -34.42 9.83
CA MET A 486 -32.21 -34.61 8.38
C MET A 486 -31.43 -35.87 7.98
N PRO A 487 -31.78 -36.52 6.85
CA PRO A 487 -30.98 -37.57 6.27
C PRO A 487 -29.58 -37.09 5.88
N ALA A 488 -28.54 -37.82 6.31
CA ALA A 488 -27.13 -37.44 6.08
C ALA A 488 -26.77 -37.16 4.61
N PHE A 489 -27.41 -37.85 3.65
CA PHE A 489 -27.16 -37.63 2.22
C PHE A 489 -27.70 -36.28 1.68
N LEU A 490 -28.61 -35.62 2.40
CA LEU A 490 -29.15 -34.30 2.02
C LEU A 490 -28.31 -33.15 2.55
N VAL A 491 -27.59 -33.38 3.64
CA VAL A 491 -26.85 -32.35 4.35
C VAL A 491 -25.41 -32.22 3.85
N GLY A 492 -24.84 -33.28 3.27
CA GLY A 492 -23.48 -33.27 2.73
C GLY A 492 -22.45 -33.28 3.86
N SER A 493 -21.60 -34.32 3.85
CA SER A 493 -20.41 -34.43 4.71
C SER A 493 -19.35 -33.38 4.37
#